data_AF-A0AA37LB26-F1
#
_entry.id   AF-A0AA37LB26-F1
#
_cell.length_a   1.000
_cell.length_b   1.000
_cell.length_c   1.000
_cell.angle_alpha   90.00
_cell.angle_beta   90.00
_cell.angle_gamma   90.00
#
_symmetry.space_group_name_H-M   'P 1'
#
loop_
_entity.id
_entity.type
_entity.pdbx_description
1 polymer ?
#
loop_
_entity_poly.entity_id
_entity_poly.type
_entity_poly.pdbx_seq_one_letter_code
_entity_poly.pdbx_strand_id
1 'polypeptide(L)'
;MKGRPSSFFPYGGGYVMCPGRHFAKQEIMLAIAVLVTKFEIEFVEWTNSDGSKSDKPPQDDARFAGFIAMSPDRDAKIRWRRRW
;
A
#
# COMPACT_ATOMS: atom_id res chain seq x y z
N MET A 1 11.26 -9.82 -16.98
CA MET A 1 11.33 -8.40 -17.41
C MET A 1 12.59 -7.77 -16.84
N LYS A 2 13.58 -7.39 -17.67
CA LYS A 2 14.70 -6.55 -17.23
C LYS A 2 14.17 -5.13 -17.06
N GLY A 3 14.03 -4.65 -15.82
CA GLY A 3 13.60 -3.28 -15.54
C GLY A 3 14.60 -2.30 -16.16
N ARG A 4 14.12 -1.46 -17.09
CA ARG A 4 14.92 -0.31 -17.55
C ARG A 4 14.98 0.67 -16.37
N PRO A 5 16.08 1.43 -16.17
CA PRO A 5 16.12 2.51 -15.18
C PRO A 5 14.94 3.49 -15.30
N SER A 6 14.26 3.48 -16.46
CA SER A 6 13.10 4.27 -16.81
C SER A 6 11.75 3.56 -16.68
N SER A 7 11.61 2.46 -15.94
CA SER A 7 10.30 1.77 -15.81
C SER A 7 9.67 1.86 -14.42
N PHE A 8 10.31 2.56 -13.47
CA PHE A 8 9.81 2.69 -12.10
C PHE A 8 9.94 4.14 -11.60
N PHE A 9 8.84 4.88 -11.61
CA PHE A 9 8.78 6.30 -11.24
C PHE A 9 7.69 6.59 -10.19
N PRO A 10 7.70 5.92 -9.02
CA PRO A 10 6.67 6.10 -8.00
C PRO A 10 6.71 7.50 -7.34
N TYR A 11 7.71 8.31 -7.69
CA TYR A 11 7.89 9.67 -7.18
C TYR A 11 7.91 10.71 -8.31
N GLY A 12 7.49 10.34 -9.53
CA GLY A 12 7.66 11.18 -10.73
C GLY A 12 9.10 11.17 -11.27
N GLY A 13 9.45 12.15 -12.09
CA GLY A 13 10.74 12.23 -12.76
C GLY A 13 11.16 13.66 -13.14
N GLY A 14 12.47 13.88 -13.29
CA GLY A 14 13.02 15.19 -13.64
C GLY A 14 12.67 16.29 -12.63
N TYR A 15 12.23 17.44 -13.13
CA TYR A 15 11.89 18.62 -12.32
C TYR A 15 10.62 18.41 -11.46
N VAL A 16 9.70 17.52 -11.87
CA VAL A 16 8.45 17.22 -11.15
C VAL A 16 8.58 16.02 -10.20
N MET A 17 9.81 15.69 -9.80
CA MET A 17 10.05 14.61 -8.84
C MET A 17 9.67 15.04 -7.42
N CYS A 18 9.01 14.15 -6.68
CA CYS A 18 8.62 14.40 -5.29
C CYS A 18 9.86 14.75 -4.43
N PRO A 19 9.90 15.94 -3.80
CA PRO A 19 11.02 16.34 -2.95
C PRO A 19 11.09 15.48 -1.68
N GLY A 20 9.95 14.98 -1.20
CA GLY A 20 9.83 14.12 -0.02
C GLY A 20 10.19 12.65 -0.23
N ARG A 21 10.58 12.21 -1.44
CA ARG A 21 10.80 10.78 -1.77
C ARG A 21 11.73 10.03 -0.81
N HIS A 22 12.76 10.71 -0.30
CA HIS A 22 13.73 10.11 0.62
C HIS A 22 13.10 9.90 1.99
N PHE A 23 12.40 10.91 2.49
CA PHE A 23 11.68 10.85 3.76
C PHE A 23 10.55 9.82 3.71
N ALA A 24 9.69 9.89 2.68
CA ALA A 24 8.60 8.93 2.48
C ALA A 24 9.11 7.49 2.42
N LYS A 25 10.24 7.24 1.75
CA LYS A 25 10.86 5.91 1.73
C LYS A 25 11.28 5.45 3.13
N GLN A 26 11.90 6.33 3.92
CA GLN A 26 12.28 5.98 5.29
C GLN A 26 11.05 5.71 6.16
N GLU A 27 9.98 6.49 6.03
CA GLU A 27 8.73 6.28 6.77
C GLU A 27 8.07 4.95 6.40
N ILE A 28 7.96 4.63 5.11
CA ILE A 28 7.41 3.34 4.65
C ILE A 28 8.21 2.16 5.23
N MET A 29 9.55 2.24 5.15
CA MET A 29 10.42 1.18 5.68
C MET A 29 10.29 1.06 7.21
N LEU A 30 10.22 2.18 7.92
CA LEU A 30 10.05 2.20 9.37
C LEU A 30 8.69 1.62 9.77
N ALA A 31 7.61 2.03 9.10
CA ALA A 31 6.27 1.52 9.35
C ALA A 31 6.21 0.00 9.16
N ILE A 32 6.74 -0.51 8.05
CA ILE A 32 6.83 -1.95 7.79
C ILE A 32 7.67 -2.65 8.86
N ALA A 33 8.83 -2.11 9.21
CA ALA A 33 9.70 -2.68 10.24
C ALA A 33 8.98 -2.78 11.59
N VAL A 34 8.23 -1.76 12.00
CA VAL A 34 7.42 -1.78 13.22
C VAL A 34 6.32 -2.83 13.12
N LEU A 35 5.57 -2.87 12.01
CA LEU A 35 4.47 -3.82 11.81
C LEU A 35 4.96 -5.27 11.90
N VAL A 36 6.02 -5.63 11.18
CA VAL A 36 6.48 -7.03 11.10
C VAL A 36 7.24 -7.49 12.35
N THR A 37 7.86 -6.56 13.09
CA THR A 37 8.61 -6.91 14.29
C THR A 37 7.73 -6.89 15.54
N LYS A 38 6.83 -5.92 15.67
CA LYS A 38 6.06 -5.70 16.91
C LYS A 38 4.69 -6.38 16.91
N PHE A 39 4.16 -6.76 15.75
CA PHE A 39 2.81 -7.32 15.62
C PHE A 39 2.80 -8.66 14.91
N GLU A 40 1.83 -9.48 15.29
CA GLU A 40 1.38 -10.62 14.51
C GLU A 40 0.10 -10.20 13.80
N ILE A 41 0.08 -10.34 12.48
CA ILE A 41 -0.99 -9.85 11.61
C ILE A 41 -1.53 -11.05 10.82
N GLU A 42 -2.81 -11.33 11.00
CA GLU A 42 -3.54 -12.40 10.33
C GLU A 42 -4.59 -11.77 9.40
N PHE A 43 -4.66 -12.27 8.18
CA PHE A 43 -5.76 -11.97 7.28
C PHE A 43 -7.04 -12.68 7.75
N VAL A 44 -8.17 -11.98 7.77
CA VAL A 44 -9.47 -12.54 8.16
C VAL A 44 -10.35 -12.75 6.93
N GLU A 45 -10.68 -11.67 6.21
CA GLU A 45 -11.55 -11.70 5.04
C GLU A 45 -11.43 -10.40 4.23
N TRP A 46 -11.89 -10.42 2.97
CA TRP A 46 -12.08 -9.19 2.21
C TRP A 46 -13.45 -8.59 2.54
N THR A 47 -13.55 -7.27 2.57
CA THR A 47 -14.79 -6.57 2.86
C THR A 47 -15.04 -5.47 1.85
N ASN A 48 -16.30 -5.28 1.43
CA ASN A 48 -16.72 -4.11 0.65
C ASN A 48 -16.66 -2.83 1.52
N SER A 49 -16.83 -1.67 0.89
CA SER A 49 -16.80 -0.37 1.60
C SER A 49 -17.87 -0.21 2.68
N ASP A 50 -18.96 -0.99 2.61
CA ASP A 50 -20.03 -1.03 3.61
C ASP A 50 -19.77 -2.04 4.76
N GLY A 51 -18.61 -2.72 4.74
CA GLY A 51 -18.23 -3.74 5.71
C GLY A 51 -18.82 -5.13 5.45
N SER A 52 -19.64 -5.31 4.40
CA SER A 52 -20.11 -6.63 3.99
C SER A 52 -18.96 -7.47 3.44
N LYS A 53 -19.06 -8.81 3.55
CA LYS A 53 -18.03 -9.72 3.05
C LYS A 53 -17.89 -9.64 1.53
N SER A 54 -16.65 -9.65 1.04
CA SER A 54 -16.31 -9.79 -0.37
C SER A 54 -15.62 -11.12 -0.62
N ASP A 55 -16.02 -11.81 -1.70
CA ASP A 55 -15.34 -13.03 -2.16
C ASP A 55 -14.14 -12.72 -3.07
N LYS A 56 -13.91 -11.44 -3.37
CA LYS A 56 -12.86 -10.98 -4.29
C LYS A 56 -11.86 -10.08 -3.54
N PRO A 57 -10.55 -10.18 -3.84
CA PRO A 57 -9.54 -9.29 -3.26
C PRO A 57 -9.71 -7.85 -3.78
N PRO A 58 -9.10 -6.86 -3.11
CA PRO A 58 -9.10 -5.48 -3.57
C PRO A 58 -8.52 -5.30 -4.96
N GLN A 59 -9.15 -4.43 -5.73
CA GLN A 59 -8.65 -3.94 -7.01
C GLN A 59 -8.39 -2.44 -6.92
N ASP A 60 -7.68 -1.91 -7.90
CA ASP A 60 -7.49 -0.46 -8.01
C ASP A 60 -8.83 0.23 -8.27
N ASP A 61 -9.16 1.22 -7.44
CA ASP A 61 -10.33 2.05 -7.66
C ASP A 61 -10.06 3.05 -8.79
N ALA A 62 -10.73 2.83 -9.92
CA ALA A 62 -10.57 3.64 -11.13
C ALA A 62 -10.86 5.14 -10.92
N ARG A 63 -11.59 5.52 -9.86
CA ARG A 63 -11.80 6.94 -9.52
C ARG A 63 -10.50 7.66 -9.19
N PHE A 64 -9.48 6.92 -8.74
CA PHE A 64 -8.15 7.44 -8.43
C PHE A 64 -7.15 7.21 -9.57
N ALA A 65 -7.62 6.84 -10.78
CA ALA A 65 -6.73 6.62 -11.91
C ALA A 65 -5.86 7.86 -12.19
N GLY A 66 -4.55 7.64 -12.34
CA GLY A 66 -3.57 8.71 -12.50
C GLY A 66 -2.93 9.18 -11.19
N PHE A 67 -3.47 8.76 -10.03
CA PHE A 67 -2.74 8.82 -8.77
C PHE A 67 -1.66 7.72 -8.79
N ILE A 68 -0.49 8.02 -8.21
CA ILE A 68 0.63 7.07 -8.25
C ILE A 68 0.39 5.89 -7.30
N ALA A 69 -0.12 6.17 -6.09
CA ALA A 69 -0.59 5.16 -5.16
C ALA A 69 -2.11 5.06 -5.31
N MET A 70 -2.57 4.02 -6.01
CA MET A 70 -3.99 3.76 -6.22
C MET A 70 -4.65 3.35 -4.90
N SER A 71 -5.82 3.93 -4.62
CA SER A 71 -6.66 3.47 -3.52
C SER A 71 -7.32 2.14 -3.90
N PRO A 72 -7.47 1.21 -2.95
CA PRO A 72 -8.21 -0.01 -3.20
C PRO A 72 -9.73 0.27 -3.24
N ASP A 73 -10.47 -0.47 -4.06
CA ASP A 73 -11.92 -0.36 -4.21
C ASP A 73 -12.73 -1.05 -3.09
N ARG A 74 -12.05 -1.82 -2.24
CA ARG A 74 -12.57 -2.56 -1.09
C ARG A 74 -11.42 -2.87 -0.13
N ASP A 75 -11.69 -3.46 1.03
CA ASP A 75 -10.73 -3.55 2.12
C ASP A 75 -10.34 -4.99 2.52
N ALA A 76 -9.28 -5.09 3.30
CA ALA A 76 -8.77 -6.31 3.93
C ALA A 76 -8.99 -6.23 5.44
N LYS A 77 -9.93 -7.02 5.95
CA LYS A 77 -10.07 -7.16 7.40
C LYS A 77 -8.92 -7.98 7.92
N ILE A 78 -8.14 -7.38 8.80
CA ILE A 78 -7.03 -8.03 9.49
C ILE A 78 -7.33 -8.15 10.99
N ARG A 79 -6.76 -9.18 11.59
CA ARG A 79 -6.59 -9.25 13.04
C ARG A 79 -5.12 -9.03 13.33
N TRP A 80 -4.84 -8.12 14.26
CA TRP A 80 -3.47 -7.93 14.73
C TRP A 80 -3.39 -7.97 16.25
N ARG A 81 -2.29 -8.51 16.75
CA ARG A 81 -1.95 -8.50 18.17
C ARG A 81 -0.50 -8.10 18.35
N ARG A 82 -0.21 -7.38 19.44
CA ARG A 82 1.16 -7.04 19.81
C ARG A 82 1.87 -8.31 20.28
N ARG A 83 3.12 -8.52 19.84
CA ARG A 83 3.90 -9.73 20.16
C ARG A 83 4.46 -9.75 21.59
N TRP A 84 4.53 -8.60 22.26
CA TRP A 84 5.06 -8.44 23.63
C TRP A 84 4.52 -7.21 24.34
#